data_AF-A0A3B9QYW8-F1
#
_entry.id   AF-A0A3B9QYW8-F1
#
_cell.length_a   1.000
_cell.length_b   1.000
_cell.length_c   1.000
_cell.angle_alpha   90.00
_cell.angle_beta   90.00
_cell.angle_gamma   90.00
#
_symmetry.space_group_name_H-M   'P 1'
#
loop_
_entity.id
_entity.type
_entity.pdbx_description
1 polymer ?
#
loop_
_entity_poly.entity_id
_entity_poly.type
_entity_poly.pdbx_seq_one_letter_code
_entity_poly.pdbx_strand_id
1 'polypeptide(L)'
;PLVLDAREPERFSGLKEPLDKKAGCIPGAVNRHFALNLSEGRFKTPESLREEFASLLKKRSPETVIHSCGSGVTACHNLFAMELAGLSGSRLYPGSWSEWITDPDRPIEVREG
;
A
#
# COMPACT_ATOMS: atom_id res chain seq x y z
N PRO A 1 3.67 -2.46 -12.89
CA PRO A 1 3.84 -1.56 -11.72
C PRO A 1 3.64 -2.38 -10.44
N LEU A 2 4.26 -2.00 -9.32
CA LEU A 2 4.01 -2.62 -8.02
C LEU A 2 2.93 -1.81 -7.29
N VAL A 3 1.83 -2.46 -6.90
CA VAL A 3 0.83 -1.83 -6.04
C VAL A 3 1.24 -2.03 -4.58
N LEU A 4 1.34 -0.94 -3.84
CA LEU A 4 1.64 -0.94 -2.42
C LEU A 4 0.39 -0.55 -1.62
N ASP A 5 -0.21 -1.54 -0.96
CA ASP A 5 -1.46 -1.38 -0.22
C ASP A 5 -1.19 -0.98 1.23
N ALA A 6 -1.73 0.18 1.64
CA ALA A 6 -1.54 0.77 2.95
C ALA A 6 -2.52 0.28 4.02
N ARG A 7 -3.52 -0.54 3.66
CA ARG A 7 -4.53 -1.07 4.59
C ARG A 7 -3.90 -1.99 5.64
N GLU A 8 -4.64 -2.23 6.70
CA GLU A 8 -4.32 -3.24 7.70
C GLU A 8 -4.13 -4.63 7.05
N PRO A 9 -3.22 -5.48 7.57
CA PRO A 9 -2.94 -6.80 6.99
C PRO A 9 -4.19 -7.67 6.82
N GLU A 10 -5.13 -7.64 7.77
CA GLU A 10 -6.37 -8.43 7.72
C GLU A 10 -7.31 -7.99 6.58
N ARG A 11 -7.34 -6.68 6.30
CA ARG A 11 -8.10 -6.13 5.18
C ARG A 11 -7.45 -6.47 3.84
N PHE A 12 -6.13 -6.35 3.78
CA PHE A 12 -5.35 -6.70 2.60
C PHE A 12 -5.45 -8.18 2.25
N SER A 13 -5.31 -9.08 3.23
CA SER A 13 -5.41 -10.52 3.00
C SER A 13 -6.83 -10.96 2.63
N GLY A 14 -7.83 -10.18 3.03
CA GLY A 14 -9.25 -10.51 2.89
C GLY A 14 -9.81 -11.31 4.06
N LEU A 15 -9.06 -11.44 5.16
CA LEU A 15 -9.52 -12.09 6.39
C LEU A 15 -10.67 -11.31 7.04
N LYS A 16 -10.63 -9.98 6.98
CA LYS A 16 -11.66 -9.10 7.56
C LYS A 16 -11.81 -7.84 6.71
N GLU A 17 -13.01 -7.59 6.20
CA GLU A 17 -13.30 -6.36 5.46
C GLU A 17 -14.59 -5.70 6.00
N PRO A 18 -14.46 -4.70 6.88
CA PRO A 18 -15.61 -4.03 7.48
C PRO A 18 -16.13 -2.82 6.69
N LEU A 19 -15.39 -2.33 5.69
CA LEU A 19 -15.70 -1.08 5.00
C LEU A 19 -16.18 -1.30 3.56
N ASP A 20 -15.50 -2.18 2.83
CA ASP A 20 -15.74 -2.41 1.40
C ASP A 20 -16.62 -3.64 1.13
N LYS A 21 -17.28 -3.67 -0.04
CA LYS A 21 -18.22 -4.76 -0.40
C LYS A 21 -17.54 -6.10 -0.68
N LYS A 22 -16.25 -6.10 -0.99
CA LYS A 22 -15.47 -7.31 -1.31
C LYS A 22 -14.17 -7.28 -0.49
N ALA A 23 -13.85 -8.42 0.11
CA ALA A 23 -12.60 -8.65 0.81
C ALA A 23 -11.47 -9.05 -0.17
N GLY A 24 -10.22 -8.81 0.21
CA GLY A 24 -9.03 -9.18 -0.55
C GLY A 24 -8.22 -7.97 -1.02
N CYS A 25 -7.38 -8.18 -2.03
CA CYS A 25 -6.49 -7.18 -2.60
C CYS A 25 -6.37 -7.25 -4.12
N ILE A 26 -5.77 -6.20 -4.68
CA ILE A 26 -5.41 -6.14 -6.10
C ILE A 26 -4.33 -7.20 -6.38
N PRO A 27 -4.46 -8.01 -7.43
CA PRO A 27 -3.50 -9.06 -7.72
C PRO A 27 -2.05 -8.57 -7.84
N GLY A 28 -1.13 -9.33 -7.25
CA GLY A 28 0.29 -8.97 -7.19
C GLY A 28 0.63 -7.78 -6.29
N ALA A 29 -0.33 -7.19 -5.58
CA ALA A 29 -0.05 -6.13 -4.61
C ALA A 29 0.79 -6.65 -3.42
N VAL A 30 1.48 -5.73 -2.76
CA VAL A 30 2.24 -5.98 -1.54
C VAL A 30 1.70 -5.06 -0.43
N ASN A 31 1.57 -5.59 0.77
CA ASN A 31 1.11 -4.81 1.91
C ASN A 31 2.27 -4.05 2.56
N ARG A 32 2.05 -2.75 2.78
CA ARG A 32 2.84 -1.90 3.67
C ARG A 32 1.84 -1.15 4.54
N HIS A 33 1.39 -1.77 5.62
CA HIS A 33 0.48 -1.12 6.56
C HIS A 33 1.04 0.24 7.00
N PHE A 34 0.26 1.31 6.84
CA PHE A 34 0.75 2.68 6.98
C PHE A 34 1.42 2.97 8.33
N ALA A 35 0.93 2.33 9.41
CA ALA A 35 1.43 2.51 10.76
C ALA A 35 2.90 2.07 10.90
N LEU A 36 3.39 1.19 10.01
CA LEU A 36 4.80 0.77 9.99
C LEU A 36 5.76 1.89 9.57
N ASN A 37 5.25 2.99 9.00
CA ASN A 37 6.07 4.17 8.71
C ASN A 37 6.30 5.05 9.94
N LEU A 38 5.61 4.76 11.06
CA LEU A 38 5.62 5.60 12.24
C LEU A 38 6.41 4.97 13.39
N SER A 39 6.96 5.82 14.24
CA SER A 39 7.51 5.51 15.57
C SER A 39 7.04 6.61 16.52
N GLU A 40 6.39 6.23 17.63
CA GLU A 40 5.86 7.19 18.63
C GLU A 40 4.97 8.30 18.01
N GLY A 41 4.16 7.92 17.01
CA GLY A 41 3.24 8.84 16.33
C GLY A 41 3.89 9.79 15.32
N ARG A 42 5.21 9.68 15.09
CA ARG A 42 5.96 10.46 14.09
C ARG A 42 6.48 9.56 12.99
N PHE A 43 6.74 10.10 11.80
CA PHE A 43 7.46 9.32 10.78
C PHE A 43 8.83 8.90 11.32
N LYS A 44 9.21 7.65 11.00
CA LYS A 44 10.57 7.14 11.22
C LYS A 44 11.59 8.01 10.47
N THR A 45 12.86 7.86 10.81
CA THR A 45 13.93 8.60 10.12
C THR A 45 13.99 8.23 8.63
N PRO A 46 14.41 9.16 7.76
CA PRO A 46 14.62 8.89 6.34
C PRO A 46 15.43 7.62 6.06
N GLU A 47 16.47 7.37 6.85
CA GLU A 47 17.38 6.22 6.70
C GLU A 47 16.65 4.90 6.99
N SER A 48 15.92 4.84 8.11
CA SER A 48 15.15 3.65 8.49
C SER A 48 14.05 3.35 7.46
N LEU A 49 13.33 4.39 7.01
CA LEU A 49 12.33 4.24 5.95
C LEU A 49 12.98 3.76 4.65
N ARG A 50 14.13 4.32 4.26
CA ARG A 50 14.85 3.92 3.04
C ARG A 50 15.24 2.45 3.08
N GLU A 51 15.80 1.96 4.19
CA GLU A 51 16.19 0.56 4.35
C GLU A 51 14.97 -0.39 4.25
N GLU A 52 13.90 -0.08 4.98
CA GLU A 52 12.67 -0.87 4.97
C GLU A 52 12.03 -0.92 3.58
N PHE A 53 11.91 0.22 2.90
CA PHE A 53 11.38 0.27 1.54
C PHE A 53 12.32 -0.40 0.53
N ALA A 54 13.65 -0.27 0.65
CA ALA A 54 14.57 -0.94 -0.26
C ALA A 54 14.43 -2.48 -0.21
N SER A 55 14.26 -3.03 0.99
CA SER A 55 13.96 -4.45 1.19
C SER A 55 12.63 -4.86 0.54
N LEU A 56 11.59 -4.06 0.76
CA LEU A 56 10.25 -4.31 0.22
C LEU A 56 10.20 -4.21 -1.32
N LEU A 57 10.89 -3.23 -1.89
CA LEU A 57 10.89 -2.95 -3.32
C LEU A 57 11.76 -3.94 -4.12
N LYS A 58 12.65 -4.70 -3.49
CA LYS A 58 13.49 -5.72 -4.15
C LYS A 58 14.20 -5.17 -5.39
N LYS A 59 14.85 -4.00 -5.27
CA LYS A 59 15.56 -3.27 -6.35
C LYS A 59 14.66 -2.68 -7.46
N ARG A 60 13.34 -2.67 -7.30
CA ARG A 60 12.44 -1.93 -8.22
C ARG A 60 12.65 -0.44 -8.08
N SER A 61 12.53 0.29 -9.19
CA SER A 61 12.60 1.74 -9.15
C SER A 61 11.34 2.33 -8.48
N PRO A 62 11.47 3.37 -7.64
CA PRO A 62 10.33 3.99 -6.95
C PRO A 62 9.21 4.47 -7.89
N GLU A 63 9.53 4.88 -9.10
CA GLU A 63 8.59 5.37 -10.13
C GLU A 63 7.62 4.29 -10.62
N THR A 64 7.98 3.02 -10.41
CA THR A 64 7.11 1.88 -10.75
C THR A 64 6.10 1.54 -9.66
N VAL A 65 6.17 2.22 -8.51
CA VAL A 65 5.30 1.99 -7.34
C VAL A 65 4.03 2.83 -7.46
N ILE A 66 2.90 2.19 -7.17
CA ILE A 66 1.58 2.81 -7.08
C ILE A 66 1.02 2.55 -5.68
N HIS A 67 0.73 3.60 -4.93
CA HIS A 67 0.15 3.52 -3.60
C HIS A 67 -1.36 3.38 -3.66
N SER A 68 -1.91 2.47 -2.88
CA SER A 68 -3.34 2.20 -2.77
C SER A 68 -3.74 1.98 -1.31
N CYS A 69 -5.01 2.19 -0.97
CA CYS A 69 -5.59 1.75 0.29
C CYS A 69 -7.07 1.36 0.09
N GLY A 70 -8.00 1.83 0.93
CA GLY A 70 -9.43 1.78 0.65
C GLY A 70 -9.83 2.81 -0.40
N SER A 71 -9.65 4.10 -0.07
CA SER A 71 -10.09 5.26 -0.85
C SER A 71 -8.99 6.32 -1.08
N GLY A 72 -7.74 5.89 -1.20
CA GLY A 72 -6.59 6.76 -1.51
C GLY A 72 -6.00 7.57 -0.35
N VAL A 73 -6.77 7.88 0.69
CA VAL A 73 -6.31 8.78 1.78
C VAL A 73 -5.13 8.20 2.57
N THR A 74 -5.29 7.00 3.14
CA THR A 74 -4.24 6.34 3.93
C THR A 74 -3.00 5.99 3.09
N ALA A 75 -3.17 5.81 1.78
CA ALA A 75 -2.05 5.53 0.86
C ALA A 75 -1.06 6.70 0.78
N CYS A 76 -1.49 7.93 1.05
CA CYS A 76 -0.62 9.10 1.13
C CYS A 76 0.47 8.97 2.22
N HIS A 77 0.24 8.19 3.28
CA HIS A 77 1.29 7.93 4.29
C HIS A 77 2.48 7.18 3.68
N ASN A 78 2.21 6.16 2.85
CA ASN A 78 3.27 5.39 2.19
C ASN A 78 3.98 6.23 1.13
N LEU A 79 3.22 7.01 0.36
CA LEU A 79 3.77 7.93 -0.64
C LEU A 79 4.72 8.95 0.01
N PHE A 80 4.25 9.63 1.07
CA PHE A 80 5.07 10.60 1.78
C PHE A 80 6.27 9.95 2.46
N ALA A 81 6.13 8.76 3.05
CA ALA A 81 7.25 8.06 3.67
C ALA A 81 8.33 7.67 2.64
N MET A 82 7.96 7.31 1.42
CA MET A 82 8.92 7.08 0.33
C MET A 82 9.61 8.39 -0.11
N GLU A 83 8.88 9.49 -0.24
CA GLU A 83 9.47 10.81 -0.54
C GLU A 83 10.44 11.25 0.56
N LEU A 84 10.05 11.10 1.83
CA LEU A 84 10.90 11.40 2.98
C LEU A 84 12.18 10.55 2.99
N ALA A 85 12.09 9.29 2.56
CA ALA A 85 13.23 8.39 2.38
C ALA A 85 14.09 8.73 1.14
N GLY A 86 13.74 9.73 0.35
CA GLY A 86 14.38 10.09 -0.91
C GLY A 86 14.19 9.04 -2.03
N LEU A 87 13.09 8.28 -1.97
CA LEU A 87 12.65 7.32 -2.98
C LEU A 87 11.52 7.94 -3.82
N SER A 88 11.83 9.00 -4.55
CA SER A 88 10.85 9.87 -5.19
C SER A 88 10.26 9.32 -6.49
N GLY A 89 9.10 9.84 -6.88
CA GLY A 89 8.48 9.58 -8.19
C GLY A 89 7.44 8.46 -8.22
N SER A 90 7.16 7.84 -7.07
CA SER A 90 6.01 6.94 -6.91
C SER A 90 4.67 7.67 -7.12
N ARG A 91 3.61 6.93 -7.46
CA ARG A 91 2.30 7.50 -7.81
C ARG A 91 1.20 7.03 -6.86
N LEU A 92 0.10 7.78 -6.79
CA LEU A 92 -1.10 7.42 -6.05
C LEU A 92 -2.15 6.83 -6.99
N TYR A 93 -2.89 5.82 -6.55
CA TYR A 93 -4.15 5.40 -7.15
C TYR A 93 -5.32 5.86 -6.25
N PRO A 94 -5.95 7.02 -6.53
CA PRO A 94 -6.89 7.63 -5.59
C PRO A 94 -8.13 6.78 -5.30
N GLY A 95 -8.74 6.16 -6.31
CA GLY A 95 -9.93 5.34 -6.08
C GLY A 95 -9.63 4.00 -5.40
N SER A 96 -8.38 3.53 -5.46
CA SER A 96 -7.87 2.47 -4.58
C SER A 96 -8.72 1.19 -4.61
N TRP A 97 -8.82 0.44 -3.50
CA TRP A 97 -9.60 -0.79 -3.41
C TRP A 97 -11.09 -0.54 -3.68
N SER A 98 -11.68 0.53 -3.12
CA SER A 98 -13.10 0.83 -3.27
C SER A 98 -13.51 1.04 -4.74
N GLU A 99 -12.66 1.69 -5.56
CA GLU A 99 -12.87 1.78 -7.01
C GLU A 99 -12.57 0.45 -7.71
N TRP A 100 -11.48 -0.24 -7.32
CA TRP A 100 -11.07 -1.50 -7.96
C TRP A 100 -12.22 -2.51 -8.01
N ILE A 101 -12.94 -2.67 -6.90
CA ILE A 101 -13.99 -3.67 -6.75
C ILE A 101 -15.33 -3.31 -7.41
N THR A 102 -15.47 -2.09 -7.95
CA THR A 102 -16.71 -1.66 -8.65
C THR A 102 -16.89 -2.39 -9.97
N ASP A 103 -15.80 -2.80 -10.59
CA ASP A 103 -15.77 -3.59 -11.80
C ASP A 103 -15.75 -5.08 -11.42
N PRO A 104 -16.82 -5.84 -11.70
CA PRO A 104 -16.92 -7.24 -11.31
C PRO A 104 -15.95 -8.14 -12.09
N ASP A 105 -15.45 -7.70 -13.25
CA ASP A 105 -14.55 -8.47 -14.10
C ASP A 105 -13.08 -8.34 -13.68
N ARG A 106 -12.76 -7.39 -12.78
CA ARG A 106 -11.41 -7.24 -12.24
C ARG A 106 -11.07 -8.36 -11.27
N PRO A 107 -9.90 -8.99 -11.42
CA PRO A 107 -9.48 -10.06 -10.52
C PRO A 107 -9.22 -9.54 -9.10
N ILE A 108 -9.43 -10.43 -8.13
CA ILE A 108 -9.21 -10.20 -6.70
C ILE A 108 -8.37 -11.35 -6.16
N GLU A 109 -7.34 -11.04 -5.38
CA GLU A 109 -6.58 -12.02 -4.61
C GLU A 109 -7.04 -12.01 -3.15
N VAL A 110 -7.34 -13.20 -2.61
CA VAL A 110 -7.44 -13.46 -1.17
C VAL A 110 -6.20 -14.23 -0.78
N ARG A 111 -5.55 -13.83 0.31
CA ARG A 111 -4.32 -14.46 0.79
C ARG A 111 -4.62 -15.17 2.10
N GLU A 112 -4.37 -16.47 2.13
CA GLU A 112 -4.35 -17.22 3.39
C GLU A 112 -3.19 -16.69 4.25
N GLY A 113 -3.47 -16.49 5.54
CA GLY A 113 -2.57 -15.88 6.51
C GLY A 113 -1.29 -16.68 6.76
#